data_AF-A0A973XFB0-F1
#
_entry.id   AF-A0A973XFB0-F1
#
_cell.length_a   1.000
_cell.length_b   1.000
_cell.length_c   1.000
_cell.angle_alpha   90.00
_cell.angle_beta   90.00
_cell.angle_gamma   90.00
#
_symmetry.space_group_name_H-M   'P 1'
#
loop_
_entity.id
_entity.type
_entity.pdbx_description
1 polymer ?
#
loop_
_entity_poly.entity_id
_entity_poly.type
_entity_poly.pdbx_seq_one_letter_code
_entity_poly.pdbx_strand_id
1 'polypeptide(L)'
;MNMDSLNFPHGPQRIVCLTEETTEWLYLLGQEARIVGISGYTVRPRRAREEKPKVSAFTSAKIDKILALQPDCVLGFSDLQADIAAALIRHGVQVTVFNQRSVAEIFSMLFHVAAMVGEAEQGLQRIATMQAELRAMQAAVAARVAAGARRPKVFFEEWDVPHISAIRWVSELMAIAGGDDCFAELSLQSLGKNRI
;
A
#
# COMPACT_ATOMS: atom_id res chain seq x y z
N MET A 1 37.65 -0.43 -20.56
CA MET A 1 36.63 -0.26 -19.51
C MET A 1 35.61 0.71 -20.07
N ASN A 2 34.35 0.27 -20.22
CA ASN A 2 33.33 1.11 -20.83
C ASN A 2 32.95 2.22 -19.81
N MET A 3 33.11 3.49 -20.15
CA MET A 3 32.78 4.63 -19.26
C MET A 3 31.31 4.63 -18.81
N ASP A 4 30.45 3.86 -19.47
CA ASP A 4 29.04 3.65 -19.13
C ASP A 4 28.79 2.82 -17.86
N SER A 5 29.77 2.08 -17.34
CA SER A 5 29.54 1.22 -16.15
C SER A 5 29.35 2.02 -14.85
N LEU A 6 29.62 3.32 -14.87
CA LEU A 6 29.45 4.23 -13.73
C LEU A 6 28.15 5.05 -13.82
N ASN A 7 27.43 4.97 -14.94
CA ASN A 7 26.11 5.57 -15.08
C ASN A 7 25.05 4.55 -14.63
N PHE A 8 24.21 4.92 -13.68
CA PHE A 8 23.16 4.05 -13.15
C PHE A 8 21.83 4.80 -13.08
N PRO A 9 20.70 4.13 -13.36
CA PRO A 9 19.40 4.75 -13.17
C PRO A 9 19.18 5.09 -11.69
N HIS A 10 18.62 6.26 -11.43
CA HIS A 10 18.16 6.61 -10.09
C HIS A 10 16.88 5.80 -9.77
N GLY A 11 17.08 4.65 -9.12
CA GLY A 11 16.00 3.75 -8.70
C GLY A 11 15.49 2.80 -9.79
N PRO A 12 14.46 1.99 -9.47
CA PRO A 12 13.92 0.98 -10.38
C PRO A 12 13.19 1.61 -11.56
N GLN A 13 13.31 0.99 -12.73
CA GLN A 13 12.77 1.46 -14.01
C GLN A 13 11.68 0.51 -14.55
N ARG A 14 11.61 -0.73 -14.06
CA ARG A 14 10.67 -1.76 -14.49
C ARG A 14 10.06 -2.45 -13.28
N ILE A 15 8.99 -1.84 -12.80
CA ILE A 15 8.33 -2.19 -11.55
C ILE A 15 7.11 -3.07 -11.81
N VAL A 16 7.01 -4.21 -11.12
CA VAL A 16 5.75 -4.93 -10.97
C VAL A 16 5.14 -4.60 -9.62
N CYS A 17 3.89 -4.14 -9.62
CA CYS A 17 3.13 -3.86 -8.40
C CYS A 17 2.18 -5.02 -8.12
N LEU A 18 2.40 -5.76 -7.03
CA LEU A 18 1.54 -6.88 -6.63
C LEU A 18 0.28 -6.42 -5.87
N THR A 19 0.15 -5.13 -5.60
CA THR A 19 -0.99 -4.51 -4.93
C THR A 19 -1.46 -3.22 -5.61
N GLU A 20 -2.66 -2.77 -5.23
CA GLU A 20 -3.28 -1.57 -5.80
C GLU A 20 -2.59 -0.29 -5.30
N GLU A 21 -2.23 -0.22 -4.02
CA GLU A 21 -1.73 1.01 -3.39
C GLU A 21 -0.42 1.51 -4.00
N THR A 22 0.53 0.62 -4.31
CA THR A 22 1.78 1.04 -4.98
C THR A 22 1.54 1.42 -6.43
N THR A 23 0.55 0.78 -7.08
CA THR A 23 0.15 1.15 -8.42
C THR A 23 -0.41 2.58 -8.42
N GLU A 24 -1.47 2.82 -7.63
CA GLU A 24 -2.13 4.13 -7.53
C GLU A 24 -1.13 5.23 -7.15
N TRP A 25 -0.25 4.96 -6.18
CA TRP A 25 0.74 5.93 -5.73
C TRP A 25 1.73 6.32 -6.84
N LEU A 26 2.26 5.37 -7.60
CA LEU A 26 3.16 5.67 -8.72
C LEU A 26 2.46 6.46 -9.84
N TYR A 27 1.18 6.21 -10.11
CA TYR A 27 0.40 7.05 -11.03
C TYR A 27 0.23 8.48 -10.52
N LEU A 28 -0.02 8.66 -9.21
CA LEU A 28 -0.11 10.00 -8.62
C LEU A 28 1.23 10.74 -8.67
N LEU A 29 2.35 10.02 -8.66
CA LEU A 29 3.69 10.57 -8.81
C LEU A 29 4.12 10.81 -10.27
N GLY A 30 3.28 10.48 -11.26
CA GLY A 30 3.64 10.58 -12.68
C GLY A 30 4.69 9.55 -13.13
N GLN A 31 4.84 8.46 -12.38
CA GLN A 31 5.85 7.42 -12.61
C GLN A 31 5.25 6.14 -13.21
N GLU A 32 4.05 6.21 -13.79
CA GLU A 32 3.35 5.06 -14.36
C GLU A 32 4.10 4.37 -15.51
N ALA A 33 5.00 5.08 -16.19
CA ALA A 33 5.84 4.54 -17.25
C ALA A 33 6.76 3.42 -16.75
N ARG A 34 7.14 3.45 -15.46
CA ARG A 34 7.97 2.41 -14.83
C ARG A 34 7.19 1.13 -14.55
N ILE A 35 5.86 1.18 -14.52
CA ILE A 35 5.03 0.02 -14.18
C ILE A 35 4.91 -0.90 -15.40
N VAL A 36 5.43 -2.12 -15.27
CA VAL A 36 5.38 -3.14 -16.34
C VAL A 36 4.35 -4.22 -16.08
N GLY A 37 3.85 -4.35 -14.84
CA GLY A 37 2.80 -5.30 -14.49
C GLY A 37 2.11 -4.95 -13.17
N ILE A 38 0.85 -5.34 -13.04
CA ILE A 38 -0.02 -5.00 -11.91
C ILE A 38 -0.75 -6.22 -11.35
N SER A 39 -1.30 -6.03 -10.16
CA SER A 39 -2.28 -6.94 -9.56
C SER A 39 -3.59 -6.96 -10.35
N GLY A 40 -4.24 -8.12 -10.36
CA GLY A 40 -5.62 -8.27 -10.84
C GLY A 40 -6.65 -7.51 -10.02
N TYR A 41 -6.29 -7.00 -8.83
CA TYR A 41 -7.14 -6.18 -7.97
C TYR A 41 -7.01 -4.68 -8.21
N THR A 42 -6.02 -4.23 -8.98
CA THR A 42 -5.86 -2.80 -9.29
C THR A 42 -7.07 -2.27 -10.05
N VAL A 43 -7.76 -1.29 -9.48
CA VAL A 43 -8.88 -0.55 -10.10
C VAL A 43 -8.65 0.96 -10.12
N ARG A 44 -7.66 1.47 -9.38
CA ARG A 44 -7.26 2.87 -9.33
C ARG A 44 -5.82 3.11 -9.82
N PRO A 45 -5.61 4.11 -10.70
CA PRO A 45 -6.64 4.72 -11.55
C PRO A 45 -7.19 3.67 -12.54
N ARG A 46 -8.43 3.85 -13.01
CA ARG A 46 -9.08 2.89 -13.93
C ARG A 46 -8.20 2.57 -15.16
N ARG A 47 -7.52 3.57 -15.71
CA ARG A 47 -6.59 3.41 -16.85
C ARG A 47 -5.47 2.39 -16.60
N ALA A 48 -4.98 2.25 -15.36
CA ALA A 48 -3.94 1.30 -15.02
C ALA A 48 -4.34 -0.13 -15.35
N ARG A 49 -5.59 -0.48 -15.05
CA ARG A 49 -6.16 -1.80 -15.32
C ARG A 49 -6.32 -2.09 -16.82
N GLU A 50 -6.57 -1.04 -17.60
CA GLU A 50 -6.79 -1.08 -19.04
C GLU A 50 -5.46 -1.21 -19.79
N GLU A 51 -4.42 -0.49 -19.37
CA GLU A 51 -3.15 -0.40 -20.09
C GLU A 51 -2.06 -1.39 -19.62
N LYS A 52 -2.11 -1.88 -18.37
CA LYS A 52 -1.05 -2.74 -17.80
C LYS A 52 -1.45 -4.23 -17.79
N PRO A 53 -0.49 -5.15 -17.98
CA PRO A 53 -0.75 -6.58 -17.88
C PRO A 53 -0.98 -6.99 -16.42
N LYS A 54 -1.96 -7.87 -16.20
CA LYS A 54 -2.31 -8.40 -14.87
C LYS A 54 -1.52 -9.69 -14.63
N VAL A 55 -0.64 -9.70 -13.63
CA VAL A 55 0.33 -10.79 -13.40
C VAL A 55 0.17 -11.51 -12.06
N SER A 56 -0.61 -10.96 -11.13
CA SER A 56 -0.93 -11.58 -9.86
C SER A 56 -2.41 -11.45 -9.50
N ALA A 57 -2.87 -12.34 -8.61
CA ALA A 57 -3.97 -12.10 -7.69
C ALA A 57 -3.37 -11.69 -6.33
N PHE A 58 -4.16 -11.75 -5.25
CA PHE A 58 -3.72 -11.29 -3.93
C PHE A 58 -2.74 -12.28 -3.29
N THR A 59 -3.06 -13.58 -3.35
CA THR A 59 -2.29 -14.68 -2.76
C THR A 59 -1.57 -15.57 -3.79
N SER A 60 -1.73 -15.30 -5.08
CA SER A 60 -1.07 -16.07 -6.14
C SER A 60 -0.49 -15.17 -7.21
N ALA A 61 0.66 -15.55 -7.76
CA ALA A 61 1.34 -14.82 -8.82
C ALA A 61 1.77 -15.76 -9.94
N LYS A 62 1.70 -15.28 -11.18
CA LYS A 62 2.20 -16.00 -12.36
C LYS A 62 3.68 -15.67 -12.53
N ILE A 63 4.56 -16.36 -11.79
CA ILE A 63 6.00 -16.08 -11.74
C ILE A 63 6.59 -15.96 -13.15
N ASP A 64 6.32 -16.91 -14.05
CA ASP A 64 6.82 -16.87 -15.42
C ASP A 64 6.38 -15.62 -16.19
N LYS A 65 5.13 -15.15 -15.96
CA LYS A 65 4.65 -13.91 -16.58
C LYS A 65 5.31 -12.68 -15.98
N ILE A 66 5.62 -12.69 -14.67
CA ILE A 66 6.38 -11.62 -14.03
C ILE A 66 7.78 -11.56 -14.64
N LEU A 67 8.48 -12.70 -14.72
CA LEU A 67 9.83 -12.78 -15.28
C LEU A 67 9.88 -12.38 -16.76
N ALA A 68 8.86 -12.72 -17.55
CA ALA A 68 8.75 -12.31 -18.95
C ALA A 68 8.64 -10.78 -19.13
N LEU A 69 8.20 -10.04 -18.10
CA LEU A 69 8.18 -8.58 -18.10
C LEU A 69 9.55 -7.98 -17.74
N GLN A 70 10.55 -8.79 -17.40
CA GLN A 70 11.90 -8.35 -17.04
C GLN A 70 11.90 -7.21 -16.00
N PRO A 71 11.22 -7.37 -14.84
CA PRO A 71 11.23 -6.35 -13.81
C PRO A 71 12.61 -6.24 -13.19
N ASP A 72 12.99 -5.02 -12.83
CA ASP A 72 14.14 -4.74 -11.96
C ASP A 72 13.72 -4.56 -10.50
N CYS A 73 12.42 -4.43 -10.23
CA CYS A 73 11.86 -4.39 -8.88
C CYS A 73 10.43 -4.93 -8.85
N VAL A 74 10.09 -5.64 -7.78
CA VAL A 74 8.71 -6.02 -7.46
C VAL A 74 8.33 -5.43 -6.11
N LEU A 75 7.19 -4.75 -6.07
CA LEU A 75 6.60 -4.19 -4.86
C LEU A 75 5.47 -5.09 -4.39
N GLY A 76 5.54 -5.55 -3.14
CA GLY A 76 4.51 -6.39 -2.52
C GLY A 76 4.11 -5.90 -1.13
N PHE A 77 3.10 -6.56 -0.57
CA PHE A 77 2.56 -6.27 0.75
C PHE A 77 2.24 -7.56 1.52
N SER A 78 2.63 -7.55 2.79
CA SER A 78 2.28 -8.54 3.82
C SER A 78 2.91 -9.92 3.70
N ASP A 79 2.74 -10.68 4.78
CA ASP A 79 3.11 -12.09 4.91
C ASP A 79 2.40 -12.98 3.89
N LEU A 80 1.21 -12.60 3.41
CA LEU A 80 0.48 -13.35 2.39
C LEU A 80 1.21 -13.43 1.04
N GLN A 81 2.18 -12.55 0.81
CA GLN A 81 3.01 -12.52 -0.40
C GLN A 81 4.45 -12.99 -0.16
N ALA A 82 4.76 -13.52 1.04
CA ALA A 82 6.11 -13.95 1.40
C ALA A 82 6.66 -15.04 0.46
N ASP A 83 5.84 -16.03 0.11
CA ASP A 83 6.26 -17.11 -0.80
C ASP A 83 6.48 -16.62 -2.24
N ILE A 84 5.65 -15.66 -2.69
CA ILE A 84 5.82 -14.99 -3.99
C ILE A 84 7.14 -14.22 -4.01
N ALA A 85 7.41 -13.43 -2.96
CA ALA A 85 8.65 -12.68 -2.81
C ALA A 85 9.86 -13.62 -2.80
N ALA A 86 9.82 -14.69 -2.01
CA ALA A 86 10.89 -15.67 -1.94
C ALA A 86 11.17 -16.35 -3.29
N ALA A 87 10.12 -16.67 -4.07
CA ALA A 87 10.27 -17.23 -5.40
C ALA A 87 10.94 -16.25 -6.37
N LEU A 88 10.51 -14.99 -6.40
CA LEU A 88 11.09 -13.95 -7.25
C LEU A 88 12.56 -13.65 -6.90
N ILE A 89 12.88 -13.60 -5.60
CA ILE A 89 14.26 -13.43 -5.12
C ILE A 89 15.15 -14.60 -5.59
N ARG A 90 14.65 -15.85 -5.55
CA ARG A 90 15.39 -17.01 -6.07
C ARG A 90 15.66 -16.93 -7.58
N HIS A 91 14.89 -16.14 -8.32
CA HIS A 91 15.12 -15.82 -9.73
C HIS A 91 15.98 -14.56 -9.94
N GLY A 92 16.55 -13.99 -8.88
CA GLY A 92 17.43 -12.82 -8.95
C GLY A 92 16.71 -11.48 -9.09
N VAL A 93 15.40 -11.44 -8.89
CA VAL A 93 14.61 -10.20 -8.95
C VAL A 93 14.64 -9.51 -7.58
N GLN A 94 14.94 -8.21 -7.56
CA GLN A 94 14.82 -7.42 -6.33
C GLN A 94 13.35 -7.30 -5.94
N VAL A 95 13.04 -7.58 -4.67
CA VAL A 95 11.68 -7.46 -4.13
C VAL A 95 11.70 -6.58 -2.89
N THR A 96 10.77 -5.61 -2.83
CA THR A 96 10.49 -4.83 -1.64
C THR A 96 9.10 -5.20 -1.15
N VAL A 97 9.01 -5.80 0.03
CA VAL A 97 7.74 -6.14 0.68
C VAL A 97 7.46 -5.15 1.81
N PHE A 98 6.34 -4.45 1.73
CA PHE A 98 5.87 -3.58 2.80
C PHE A 98 4.94 -4.32 3.75
N ASN A 99 4.79 -3.80 4.97
CA ASN A 99 3.98 -4.45 5.98
C ASN A 99 3.34 -3.47 6.98
N GLN A 100 2.89 -2.32 6.47
CA GLN A 100 2.25 -1.28 7.27
C GLN A 100 0.97 -1.78 7.97
N ARG A 101 0.77 -1.37 9.21
CA ARG A 101 -0.38 -1.67 10.08
C ARG A 101 -1.04 -0.41 10.63
N SER A 102 -0.38 0.74 10.60
CA SER A 102 -0.94 2.04 11.03
C SER A 102 -0.99 3.05 9.89
N VAL A 103 -1.79 4.11 10.06
CA VAL A 103 -1.84 5.27 9.16
C VAL A 103 -0.46 5.94 9.07
N ALA A 104 0.27 6.02 10.19
CA ALA A 104 1.64 6.54 10.19
C ALA A 104 2.58 5.68 9.34
N GLU A 105 2.50 4.36 9.47
CA GLU A 105 3.30 3.43 8.65
C GLU A 105 2.89 3.45 7.17
N ILE A 106 1.60 3.72 6.86
CA ILE A 106 1.17 3.98 5.47
C ILE A 106 1.92 5.20 4.92
N PHE A 107 1.99 6.31 5.66
CA PHE A 107 2.77 7.47 5.22
C PHE A 107 4.27 7.16 5.06
N SER A 108 4.86 6.38 5.96
CA SER A 108 6.24 5.91 5.81
C SER A 108 6.43 5.07 4.54
N MET A 109 5.50 4.17 4.24
CA MET A 109 5.52 3.37 3.00
C MET A 109 5.41 4.27 1.76
N LEU A 110 4.47 5.22 1.73
CA LEU A 110 4.32 6.16 0.61
C LEU A 110 5.60 6.98 0.38
N PHE A 111 6.23 7.45 1.46
CA PHE A 111 7.51 8.15 1.36
C PHE A 111 8.62 7.24 0.81
N HIS A 112 8.72 5.99 1.29
CA HIS A 112 9.70 5.03 0.78
C HIS A 112 9.52 4.78 -0.73
N VAL A 113 8.30 4.53 -1.19
CA VAL A 113 8.04 4.31 -2.62
C VAL A 113 8.37 5.55 -3.44
N ALA A 114 8.02 6.75 -2.97
CA ALA A 114 8.36 8.00 -3.64
C ALA A 114 9.88 8.20 -3.74
N ALA A 115 10.61 7.95 -2.65
CA ALA A 115 12.06 8.05 -2.62
C ALA A 115 12.74 7.02 -3.55
N MET A 116 12.20 5.78 -3.62
CA MET A 116 12.71 4.74 -4.52
C MET A 116 12.71 5.20 -5.98
N VAL A 117 11.72 6.01 -6.40
CA VAL A 117 11.60 6.49 -7.80
C VAL A 117 12.14 7.90 -8.01
N GLY A 118 12.80 8.49 -7.01
CA GLY A 118 13.39 9.83 -7.09
C GLY A 118 12.41 10.99 -6.83
N GLU A 119 11.19 10.71 -6.37
CA GLU A 119 10.11 11.67 -6.18
C GLU A 119 9.87 12.01 -4.70
N ALA A 120 10.90 11.96 -3.86
CA ALA A 120 10.78 12.14 -2.41
C ALA A 120 10.14 13.49 -2.02
N GLU A 121 10.51 14.58 -2.70
CA GLU A 121 9.96 15.92 -2.45
C GLU A 121 8.47 15.99 -2.79
N GLN A 122 8.09 15.52 -3.98
CA GLN A 122 6.69 15.45 -4.39
C GLN A 122 5.88 14.53 -3.46
N GLY A 123 6.46 13.40 -3.06
CA GLY A 123 5.88 12.47 -2.09
C GLY A 123 5.58 13.17 -0.76
N LEU A 124 6.55 13.90 -0.20
CA LEU A 124 6.36 14.67 1.04
C LEU A 124 5.27 15.73 0.92
N GLN A 125 5.22 16.45 -0.20
CA GLN A 125 4.18 17.45 -0.44
C GLN A 125 2.77 16.83 -0.44
N ARG A 126 2.59 15.70 -1.14
CA ARG A 126 1.31 14.98 -1.18
C ARG A 126 0.93 14.40 0.20
N ILE A 127 1.90 13.83 0.91
CA ILE A 127 1.70 13.31 2.27
C ILE A 127 1.27 14.45 3.20
N ALA A 128 1.88 15.63 3.11
CA ALA A 128 1.49 16.79 3.91
C ALA A 128 0.03 17.22 3.66
N THR A 129 -0.42 17.21 2.39
CA THR A 129 -1.83 17.46 2.04
C THR A 129 -2.76 16.42 2.69
N MET A 130 -2.47 15.13 2.55
CA MET A 130 -3.28 14.06 3.16
C MET A 130 -3.32 14.18 4.69
N GLN A 131 -2.19 14.49 5.33
CA GLN A 131 -2.13 14.72 6.77
C GLN A 131 -2.98 15.92 7.21
N ALA A 132 -2.98 17.00 6.43
CA ALA A 132 -3.82 18.16 6.71
C ALA A 132 -5.31 17.83 6.61
N GLU A 133 -5.72 17.05 5.61
CA GLU A 133 -7.10 16.56 5.45
C GLU A 133 -7.54 15.69 6.63
N LEU A 134 -6.70 14.73 7.05
CA LEU A 134 -6.99 13.90 8.24
C LEU A 134 -7.13 14.74 9.52
N ARG A 135 -6.24 15.72 9.73
CA ARG A 135 -6.30 16.63 10.89
C ARG A 135 -7.56 17.49 10.86
N ALA A 136 -7.95 17.99 9.69
CA ALA A 136 -9.18 18.76 9.53
C ALA A 136 -10.42 17.94 9.89
N MET A 137 -10.47 16.66 9.47
CA MET A 137 -11.54 15.74 9.86
C MET A 137 -11.57 15.50 11.37
N GLN A 138 -10.42 15.25 12.00
CA GLN A 138 -10.34 15.09 13.45
C GLN A 138 -10.85 16.33 14.19
N ALA A 139 -10.48 17.53 13.75
CA ALA A 139 -10.94 18.79 14.35
C ALA A 139 -12.46 18.97 14.20
N ALA A 140 -13.01 18.67 13.02
CA ALA A 140 -14.44 18.73 12.77
C ALA A 140 -15.23 17.73 13.65
N VAL A 141 -14.73 16.52 13.79
CA VAL A 141 -15.30 15.49 14.69
C VAL A 141 -15.24 15.94 16.14
N ALA A 142 -14.09 16.46 16.60
CA ALA A 142 -13.93 16.95 17.97
C ALA A 142 -14.93 18.07 18.31
N ALA A 143 -15.14 19.02 17.39
CA ALA A 143 -16.13 20.09 17.57
C ALA A 143 -17.56 19.53 17.70
N ARG A 144 -17.93 18.52 16.89
CA ARG A 144 -19.24 17.88 16.97
C ARG A 144 -19.44 17.15 18.30
N VAL A 145 -18.42 16.41 18.76
CA VAL A 145 -18.47 15.71 20.05
C VAL A 145 -18.59 16.70 21.21
N ALA A 146 -17.85 17.81 21.18
CA ALA A 146 -17.96 18.88 22.17
C ALA A 146 -19.37 19.52 22.18
N ALA A 147 -20.05 19.56 21.03
CA ALA A 147 -21.45 19.99 20.90
C ALA A 147 -22.47 18.89 21.26
N GLY A 148 -22.04 17.75 21.81
CA GLY A 148 -22.91 16.68 22.29
C GLY A 148 -23.21 15.57 21.26
N ALA A 149 -22.56 15.57 20.10
CA ALA A 149 -22.68 14.46 19.16
C ALA A 149 -22.09 13.17 19.75
N ARG A 150 -22.81 12.06 19.61
CA ARG A 150 -22.32 10.74 20.02
C ARG A 150 -21.41 10.16 18.95
N ARG A 151 -20.42 9.38 19.41
CA ARG A 151 -19.58 8.55 18.55
C ARG A 151 -20.28 7.20 18.32
N PRO A 152 -20.60 6.80 17.08
CA PRO A 152 -21.21 5.50 16.82
C PRO A 152 -20.21 4.39 17.10
N LYS A 153 -20.68 3.27 17.64
CA LYS A 153 -19.90 2.03 17.66
C LYS A 153 -19.89 1.43 16.26
N VAL A 154 -18.71 1.04 15.78
CA VAL A 154 -18.51 0.52 14.43
C VAL A 154 -17.85 -0.85 14.51
N PHE A 155 -18.49 -1.84 13.89
CA PHE A 155 -17.87 -3.12 13.58
C PHE A 155 -17.40 -3.08 12.13
N PHE A 156 -16.14 -3.46 11.90
CA PHE A 156 -15.57 -3.64 10.57
C PHE A 156 -15.12 -5.08 10.40
N GLU A 157 -15.65 -5.73 9.38
CA GLU A 157 -15.32 -7.11 9.00
C GLU A 157 -14.23 -7.08 7.92
N GLU A 158 -12.99 -7.41 8.31
CA GLU A 158 -11.86 -7.56 7.39
C GLU A 158 -11.95 -8.87 6.60
N TRP A 159 -12.49 -9.92 7.22
CA TRP A 159 -12.66 -11.25 6.63
C TRP A 159 -13.86 -11.99 7.23
N ASP A 160 -14.49 -12.86 6.43
CA ASP A 160 -15.73 -13.58 6.78
C ASP A 160 -15.48 -14.81 7.67
N VAL A 161 -14.70 -15.81 7.21
CA VAL A 161 -14.46 -17.05 7.98
C VAL A 161 -12.97 -17.38 8.12
N PRO A 162 -12.42 -17.45 9.36
CA PRO A 162 -13.05 -16.93 10.59
C PRO A 162 -13.30 -15.42 10.48
N HIS A 163 -14.24 -14.88 11.27
CA HIS A 163 -14.47 -13.43 11.28
C HIS A 163 -13.20 -12.74 11.77
N ILE A 164 -12.68 -11.79 10.99
CA ILE A 164 -11.50 -11.00 11.37
C ILE A 164 -11.94 -9.55 11.53
N SER A 165 -11.67 -8.97 12.70
CA SER A 165 -11.93 -7.57 13.01
C SER A 165 -10.90 -6.63 12.39
N ALA A 166 -11.15 -5.32 12.49
CA ALA A 166 -10.31 -4.27 11.91
C ALA A 166 -8.81 -4.40 12.24
N ILE A 167 -7.97 -4.35 11.20
CA ILE A 167 -6.56 -3.99 11.31
C ILE A 167 -6.40 -2.55 11.82
N ARG A 168 -5.30 -2.26 12.52
CA ARG A 168 -5.04 -0.96 13.17
C ARG A 168 -5.30 0.27 12.30
N TRP A 169 -4.85 0.34 11.05
CA TRP A 169 -5.08 1.53 10.23
C TRP A 169 -6.57 1.77 9.94
N VAL A 170 -7.39 0.71 9.82
CA VAL A 170 -8.86 0.84 9.72
C VAL A 170 -9.42 1.38 11.03
N SER A 171 -8.98 0.84 12.17
CA SER A 171 -9.38 1.31 13.50
C SER A 171 -9.05 2.79 13.71
N GLU A 172 -7.84 3.22 13.32
CA GLU A 172 -7.40 4.62 13.36
C GLU A 172 -8.26 5.52 12.46
N LEU A 173 -8.60 5.08 11.24
CA LEU A 173 -9.47 5.83 10.34
C LEU A 173 -10.92 5.92 10.87
N MET A 174 -11.46 4.86 11.48
CA MET A 174 -12.75 4.89 12.17
C MET A 174 -12.73 5.94 13.29
N ALA A 175 -11.66 5.96 14.09
CA ALA A 175 -11.50 6.93 15.17
C ALA A 175 -11.41 8.38 14.64
N ILE A 176 -10.65 8.61 13.57
CA ILE A 176 -10.53 9.90 12.86
C ILE A 176 -11.90 10.37 12.34
N ALA A 177 -12.71 9.46 11.80
CA ALA A 177 -14.05 9.75 11.31
C ALA A 177 -15.11 9.91 12.42
N GLY A 178 -14.74 9.67 13.68
CA GLY A 178 -15.61 9.85 14.84
C GLY A 178 -16.34 8.60 15.31
N GLY A 179 -15.98 7.42 14.81
CA GLY A 179 -16.49 6.13 15.28
C GLY A 179 -15.63 5.49 16.37
N ASP A 180 -16.24 4.65 17.19
CA ASP A 180 -15.57 3.81 18.17
C ASP A 180 -15.55 2.37 17.66
N ASP A 181 -14.35 1.84 17.42
CA ASP A 181 -14.16 0.45 17.01
C ASP A 181 -14.66 -0.51 18.10
N CYS A 182 -15.51 -1.46 17.74
CA CYS A 182 -16.00 -2.49 18.65
C CYS A 182 -14.88 -3.34 19.26
N PHE A 183 -13.75 -3.51 18.57
CA PHE A 183 -12.63 -4.37 18.97
C PHE A 183 -11.27 -3.66 18.87
N ALA A 184 -11.21 -2.42 19.36
CA ALA A 184 -10.01 -1.57 19.28
C ALA A 184 -8.75 -2.26 19.84
N GLU A 185 -8.90 -3.09 20.87
CA GLU A 185 -7.84 -3.88 21.49
C GLU A 185 -7.23 -4.93 20.56
N LEU A 186 -8.05 -5.54 19.69
CA LEU A 186 -7.59 -6.52 18.70
C LEU A 186 -6.82 -5.84 17.56
N SER A 187 -7.16 -4.58 17.24
CA SER A 187 -6.51 -3.84 16.15
C SER A 187 -4.98 -3.73 16.33
N LEU A 188 -4.47 -3.78 17.58
CA LEU A 188 -3.05 -3.76 17.91
C LEU A 188 -2.29 -5.02 17.46
N GLN A 189 -3.00 -6.10 17.11
CA GLN A 189 -2.42 -7.33 16.63
C GLN A 189 -2.09 -7.24 15.14
N SER A 190 -0.84 -7.50 14.76
CA SER A 190 -0.39 -7.37 13.36
C SER A 190 -0.97 -8.44 12.43
N LEU A 191 -1.20 -9.66 12.92
CA LEU A 191 -1.66 -10.80 12.11
C LEU A 191 -3.17 -10.97 12.21
N GLY A 192 -3.84 -11.22 11.08
CA GLY A 192 -5.31 -11.39 11.04
C GLY A 192 -5.83 -12.51 11.94
N LYS A 193 -5.08 -13.61 12.06
CA LYS A 193 -5.43 -14.73 12.97
C LYS A 193 -5.51 -14.36 14.45
N ASN A 194 -4.92 -13.23 14.85
CA ASN A 194 -4.97 -12.73 16.22
C ASN A 194 -6.06 -11.65 16.41
N ARG A 195 -6.83 -11.36 15.36
CA ARG A 195 -7.94 -10.40 15.34
C ARG A 195 -9.29 -11.09 15.11
N ILE A 196 -9.38 -12.36 15.51
CA ILE A 196 -10.61 -13.16 15.46
C ILE A 196 -11.43 -12.88 16.71
#